data_AF-W2QJX5-F1
#
_entry.id   AF-W2QJX5-F1
#
_cell.length_a   1.000
_cell.length_b   1.000
_cell.length_c   1.000
_cell.angle_alpha   90.00
_cell.angle_beta   90.00
_cell.angle_gamma   90.00
#
_symmetry.space_group_name_H-M   'P 1'
#
loop_
_entity.id
_entity.type
_entity.pdbx_description
1 polymer ?
#
loop_
_entity_poly.entity_id
_entity_poly.type
_entity_poly.pdbx_seq_one_letter_code
_entity_poly.pdbx_strand_id
1 'polypeptide(L)'
;MMCEHVEVLPPPPPNVEKSHTMYHNIRPYVPEEFRNDPLYAKPSEREGIDAKEAKQARRAHRAAMAVAAQANQDRRGRDETEDEADTDASGSPAKKTEERLNVVMFLIIRNVTYLRLTTCF
;
A
#
# COMPACT_ATOMS: atom_id res chain seq x y z
N MET A 1 6.36 40.84 -16.36
CA MET A 1 6.23 40.41 -14.95
C MET A 1 5.56 39.05 -14.97
N MET A 2 6.16 38.01 -14.40
CA MET A 2 5.74 36.61 -14.61
C MET A 2 4.78 36.08 -13.51
N CYS A 3 4.21 36.97 -12.69
CA CYS A 3 3.40 36.59 -11.54
C CYS A 3 1.90 36.44 -11.86
N GLU A 4 1.49 36.62 -13.12
CA GLU A 4 0.06 36.69 -13.52
C GLU A 4 -0.65 35.32 -13.54
N HIS A 5 0.08 34.22 -13.37
CA HIS A 5 -0.47 32.84 -13.42
C HIS A 5 -0.35 32.08 -12.10
N VAL A 6 0.08 32.72 -11.01
CA VAL A 6 0.19 32.05 -9.71
C VAL A 6 -1.08 32.34 -8.92
N GLU A 7 -2.12 31.55 -9.17
CA GLU A 7 -3.27 31.52 -8.27
C GLU A 7 -2.80 31.03 -6.90
N VAL A 8 -2.84 31.90 -5.90
CA VAL A 8 -2.46 31.56 -4.53
C VAL A 8 -3.57 30.71 -3.92
N LEU A 9 -3.37 29.40 -3.90
CA LEU A 9 -4.27 28.46 -3.25
C LEU A 9 -4.30 28.72 -1.73
N PRO A 10 -5.47 28.54 -1.07
CA PRO A 10 -5.53 28.60 0.37
C PRO A 10 -4.61 27.53 0.98
N PRO A 11 -4.00 27.82 2.15
CA PRO A 11 -3.14 26.85 2.81
C PRO A 11 -3.92 25.56 3.09
N PRO A 12 -3.31 24.39 2.87
CA PRO A 12 -3.98 23.12 3.06
C PRO A 12 -4.43 22.97 4.52
N PRO A 13 -5.57 22.31 4.76
CA PRO A 13 -6.01 22.02 6.12
C PRO A 13 -4.92 21.28 6.90
N PRO A 14 -4.75 21.60 8.19
CA PRO A 14 -3.73 20.98 9.02
C PRO A 14 -3.95 19.47 9.11
N ASN A 15 -2.91 18.69 8.79
CA ASN A 15 -2.98 17.23 8.83
C ASN A 15 -2.79 16.73 10.27
N VAL A 16 -3.91 16.46 10.95
CA VAL A 16 -3.97 15.94 12.33
C VAL A 16 -3.18 14.65 12.55
N GLU A 17 -3.02 13.83 11.51
CA GLU A 17 -2.24 12.61 11.62
C GLU A 17 -0.74 12.86 11.60
N LYS A 18 -0.34 13.88 10.85
CA LYS A 18 1.06 14.30 10.81
C LYS A 18 1.42 14.88 12.16
N SER A 19 0.61 15.76 12.76
CA SER A 19 0.88 16.28 14.12
C SER A 19 0.97 15.14 15.16
N HIS A 20 0.05 14.18 15.12
CA HIS A 20 0.12 12.98 15.98
C HIS A 20 1.42 12.18 15.75
N THR A 21 1.84 12.01 14.49
CA THR A 21 3.07 11.29 14.15
C THR A 21 4.32 12.05 14.60
N MET A 22 4.35 13.38 14.41
CA MET A 22 5.47 14.24 14.83
C MET A 22 5.71 14.09 16.33
N TYR A 23 4.66 14.19 17.14
CA TYR A 23 4.79 14.13 18.60
C TYR A 23 5.15 12.74 19.12
N HIS A 24 4.51 11.67 18.63
CA HIS A 24 4.69 10.34 19.20
C HIS A 24 5.90 9.59 18.63
N ASN A 25 6.17 9.73 17.33
CA ASN A 25 7.18 8.91 16.65
C ASN A 25 8.48 9.67 16.41
N ILE A 26 8.41 10.98 16.13
CA ILE A 26 9.58 11.74 15.69
C ILE A 26 10.25 12.45 16.87
N ARG A 27 9.46 13.10 17.73
CA ARG A 27 9.94 13.86 18.91
C ARG A 27 11.00 13.15 19.77
N PRO A 28 10.95 11.81 20.01
CA PRO A 28 12.00 11.12 20.76
C PRO A 28 13.39 11.19 20.13
N TYR A 29 13.46 11.32 18.80
CA TYR A 29 14.71 11.40 18.03
C TYR A 29 15.15 12.84 17.76
N VAL A 30 14.39 13.83 18.24
CA VAL A 30 14.68 15.25 18.05
C VAL A 30 15.65 15.69 19.16
N PRO A 31 16.76 16.38 18.81
CA PRO A 31 17.64 17.01 19.79
C PRO A 31 16.88 17.94 20.73
N GLU A 32 17.36 18.09 21.96
CA GLU A 32 16.65 18.85 23.01
C GLU A 32 16.41 20.30 22.58
N GLU A 33 17.34 20.87 21.82
CA GLU A 33 17.32 22.25 21.33
C GLU A 33 16.08 22.54 20.46
N PHE A 34 15.57 21.53 19.75
CA PHE A 34 14.42 21.66 18.84
C PHE A 34 13.14 21.05 19.41
N ARG A 35 13.19 20.45 20.60
CA ARG A 35 12.04 19.72 21.18
C ARG A 35 10.91 20.65 21.65
N ASN A 36 11.21 21.93 21.85
CA ASN A 36 10.28 22.99 22.21
C ASN A 36 9.66 23.70 20.99
N ASP A 37 10.05 23.31 19.77
CA ASP A 37 9.44 23.84 18.55
C ASP A 37 7.94 23.50 18.51
N PRO A 38 7.05 24.45 18.16
CA PRO A 38 5.62 24.20 17.91
C PRO A 38 5.35 23.00 16.99
N LEU A 39 6.25 22.65 16.08
CA LEU A 39 6.18 21.48 15.21
C LEU A 39 6.08 20.15 15.97
N TYR A 40 6.69 20.08 17.15
CA TYR A 40 6.67 18.90 18.05
C TYR A 40 5.79 19.12 19.28
N ALA A 41 4.90 20.11 19.23
CA ALA A 41 3.95 20.35 20.30
C ALA A 41 3.05 19.12 20.51
N LYS A 42 2.63 18.92 21.76
CA LYS A 42 1.68 17.87 22.10
C LYS A 42 0.33 18.16 21.42
N PRO A 43 -0.21 17.23 20.59
CA PRO A 43 -1.54 17.39 20.03
C PRO A 43 -2.59 17.47 21.13
N SER A 44 -3.65 18.23 20.89
CA SER A 44 -4.81 18.23 21.76
C SER A 44 -5.50 16.85 21.75
N GLU A 45 -6.27 16.56 22.80
CA GLU A 45 -6.97 15.28 22.91
C GLU A 45 -7.96 15.06 21.75
N ARG A 46 -8.62 16.13 21.31
CA ARG A 46 -9.52 16.11 20.15
C ARG A 46 -8.79 15.81 18.85
N GLU A 47 -7.67 16.47 18.58
CA GLU A 47 -6.85 16.20 17.39
C GLU A 47 -6.30 14.76 17.39
N GLY A 48 -6.02 14.20 18.57
CA GLY A 48 -5.60 12.81 18.72
C GLY A 48 -6.71 11.81 18.38
N ILE A 49 -7.97 12.13 18.69
CA ILE A 49 -9.14 11.31 18.30
C ILE A 49 -9.35 11.43 16.78
N ASP A 50 -9.38 12.64 16.25
CA ASP A 50 -9.57 12.92 14.82
C ASP A 50 -8.50 12.21 13.97
N ALA A 51 -7.24 12.19 14.43
CA ALA A 51 -6.15 11.48 13.77
C ALA A 51 -6.36 9.95 13.72
N LYS A 52 -6.90 9.36 14.79
CA LYS A 52 -7.20 7.91 14.83
C LYS A 52 -8.35 7.57 13.90
N GLU A 53 -9.40 8.39 13.89
CA GLU A 53 -10.56 8.22 13.01
C GLU A 53 -10.15 8.36 11.54
N ALA A 54 -9.38 9.39 11.19
CA ALA A 54 -8.86 9.58 9.84
C ALA A 54 -8.02 8.37 9.38
N LYS A 55 -7.17 7.83 10.28
CA LYS A 55 -6.35 6.64 9.98
C LYS A 55 -7.20 5.40 9.80
N GLN A 56 -8.25 5.25 10.59
CA GLN A 56 -9.20 4.15 10.46
C GLN A 56 -9.98 4.24 9.16
N ALA A 57 -10.50 5.42 8.80
CA ALA A 57 -11.21 5.66 7.55
C ALA A 57 -10.34 5.29 6.33
N ARG A 58 -9.07 5.70 6.29
CA ARG A 58 -8.15 5.31 5.19
C ARG A 58 -7.85 3.81 5.15
N ARG A 59 -7.82 3.13 6.30
CA ARG A 59 -7.65 1.67 6.33
C ARG A 59 -8.90 0.97 5.82
N ALA A 60 -10.08 1.41 6.25
CA ALA A 60 -11.35 0.88 5.79
C ALA A 60 -11.52 1.06 4.27
N HIS A 61 -11.20 2.24 3.74
CA HIS A 61 -11.22 2.49 2.30
C HIS A 61 -10.29 1.54 1.53
N ARG A 62 -9.04 1.36 2.00
CA ARG A 62 -8.09 0.42 1.38
C ARG A 62 -8.58 -1.03 1.44
N ALA A 63 -9.17 -1.44 2.57
CA ALA A 63 -9.74 -2.77 2.73
C ALA A 63 -10.91 -2.99 1.77
N ALA A 64 -11.83 -2.02 1.66
CA ALA A 64 -12.95 -2.08 0.72
C ALA A 64 -12.46 -2.19 -0.73
N MET A 65 -11.45 -1.41 -1.12
CA MET A 65 -10.85 -1.49 -2.45
C MET A 65 -10.17 -2.84 -2.70
N ALA A 66 -9.50 -3.41 -1.70
CA ALA A 66 -8.89 -4.74 -1.80
C ALA A 66 -9.96 -5.83 -1.97
N VAL A 67 -11.06 -5.76 -1.23
CA VAL A 67 -12.20 -6.69 -1.36
C VAL A 67 -12.84 -6.57 -2.74
N ALA A 68 -13.07 -5.35 -3.23
CA ALA A 68 -13.61 -5.13 -4.57
C ALA A 68 -12.67 -5.65 -5.67
N ALA A 69 -11.35 -5.45 -5.50
CA ALA A 69 -10.35 -5.99 -6.42
C ALA A 69 -10.34 -7.51 -6.41
N GLN A 70 -10.43 -8.15 -5.24
CA GLN A 70 -10.50 -9.60 -5.10
C GLN A 70 -11.78 -10.17 -5.73
N ALA A 71 -12.95 -9.57 -5.47
CA ALA A 71 -14.20 -10.00 -6.09
C ALA A 71 -14.16 -9.90 -7.63
N ASN A 72 -13.49 -8.88 -8.17
CA ASN A 72 -13.26 -8.75 -9.60
C ASN A 72 -12.30 -9.83 -10.15
N GLN A 73 -11.30 -10.25 -9.38
CA GLN A 73 -10.43 -11.37 -9.74
C GLN A 73 -11.18 -12.70 -9.71
N ASP A 74 -11.99 -12.95 -8.68
CA ASP A 74 -12.76 -14.20 -8.53
C ASP A 74 -13.79 -14.38 -9.65
N ARG A 75 -14.40 -13.28 -10.11
CA ARG A 75 -15.31 -13.32 -11.27
C ARG A 75 -14.56 -13.66 -12.56
N ARG A 76 -13.41 -13.02 -12.81
CA ARG A 76 -12.58 -13.32 -13.99
C ARG A 76 -12.07 -14.76 -13.99
N GLY A 77 -11.67 -15.27 -12.82
CA GLY A 77 -11.23 -16.66 -12.68
C GLY A 77 -12.32 -17.70 -12.89
N ARG A 78 -13.61 -17.32 -12.81
CA ARG A 78 -14.75 -18.19 -13.10
C ARG A 78 -15.11 -18.23 -14.59
N ASP A 79 -15.13 -17.08 -15.26
CA ASP A 79 -15.37 -17.00 -16.71
C ASP A 79 -14.27 -17.74 -17.50
N GLU A 80 -13.00 -17.66 -17.07
CA GLU A 80 -11.88 -18.41 -17.68
C GLU A 80 -11.96 -19.94 -17.47
N THR A 81 -12.75 -20.43 -16.51
CA THR A 81 -12.99 -21.88 -16.32
C THR A 81 -14.20 -22.40 -17.10
N GLU A 82 -15.11 -21.53 -17.52
CA GLU A 82 -16.32 -21.89 -18.26
C GLU A 82 -16.06 -21.92 -19.78
N ASP A 83 -15.13 -21.11 -20.30
CA ASP A 83 -14.69 -21.13 -21.71
C ASP A 83 -13.77 -22.31 -22.08
N GLU A 84 -13.22 -23.05 -21.09
CA GLU A 84 -12.43 -24.27 -21.30
C GLU A 84 -13.28 -25.55 -21.15
N ALA A 85 -14.60 -25.43 -20.99
CA ALA A 85 -15.50 -26.57 -20.83
C ALA A 85 -16.04 -27.15 -22.16
N ASP A 86 -15.83 -26.47 -23.31
CA ASP A 86 -16.37 -26.87 -24.62
C ASP A 86 -15.33 -27.29 -25.68
N THR A 87 -14.05 -27.36 -25.33
CA THR A 87 -13.06 -28.08 -26.14
C THR A 87 -12.27 -29.03 -25.25
N ASP A 88 -12.65 -30.31 -25.26
CA ASP A 88 -11.72 -31.42 -25.51
C ASP A 88 -12.44 -32.78 -25.39
N ALA A 89 -13.06 -33.21 -26.49
CA ALA A 89 -12.99 -34.62 -26.82
C ALA A 89 -11.51 -34.97 -27.06
N SER A 90 -10.94 -35.76 -26.14
CA SER A 90 -9.61 -36.38 -26.20
C SER A 90 -8.39 -35.48 -25.90
N GLY A 91 -7.94 -35.50 -24.65
CA GLY A 91 -6.61 -35.02 -24.28
C GLY A 91 -6.33 -35.16 -22.78
N SER A 92 -5.48 -36.09 -22.38
CA SER A 92 -5.13 -36.36 -20.97
C SER A 92 -4.62 -35.11 -20.22
N PRO A 93 -5.05 -34.86 -18.97
CA PRO A 93 -4.66 -33.69 -18.19
C PRO A 93 -3.37 -33.98 -17.41
N ALA A 94 -2.19 -33.80 -18.02
CA ALA A 94 -0.94 -34.08 -17.30
C ALA A 94 0.27 -33.19 -17.64
N LYS A 95 0.12 -32.09 -18.39
CA LYS A 95 1.30 -31.30 -18.83
C LYS A 95 1.22 -29.78 -18.62
N LYS A 96 0.02 -29.19 -18.38
CA LYS A 96 -0.14 -27.71 -18.37
C LYS A 96 0.12 -27.06 -17.00
N THR A 97 0.11 -27.84 -15.91
CA THR A 97 0.32 -27.36 -14.53
C THR A 97 1.80 -27.26 -14.14
N GLU A 98 2.67 -28.02 -14.78
CA GLU A 98 4.10 -28.10 -14.42
C GLU A 98 4.90 -26.87 -14.91
N GLU A 99 4.50 -26.30 -16.06
CA GLU A 99 5.19 -25.15 -16.65
C GLU A 99 4.93 -23.85 -15.87
N ARG A 100 3.71 -23.64 -15.36
CA ARG A 100 3.38 -22.47 -14.52
C ARG A 100 4.05 -22.54 -13.15
N LEU A 101 4.17 -23.73 -12.58
CA LEU A 101 4.92 -23.95 -11.34
C LEU A 101 6.42 -23.72 -11.55
N ASN A 102 6.97 -24.12 -12.70
CA ASN A 102 8.37 -23.85 -13.03
C ASN A 102 8.66 -22.35 -13.21
N VAL A 103 7.78 -21.58 -13.84
CA VAL A 103 7.99 -20.12 -13.99
C VAL A 103 7.90 -19.40 -12.65
N VAL A 104 6.91 -19.74 -11.81
CA VAL A 104 6.76 -19.12 -10.48
C VAL A 104 7.88 -19.53 -9.53
N MET A 105 8.26 -20.81 -9.54
CA MET A 105 9.38 -21.31 -8.73
C MET A 105 10.72 -20.74 -9.20
N PHE A 106 10.94 -20.59 -10.51
CA PHE A 106 12.14 -19.95 -11.06
C PHE A 106 12.20 -18.45 -10.75
N LEU A 107 11.06 -17.75 -10.75
CA LEU A 107 10.96 -16.35 -10.35
C LEU A 107 11.25 -16.18 -8.85
N ILE A 108 10.73 -17.07 -8.00
CA ILE A 108 10.99 -17.08 -6.56
C ILE A 108 12.46 -17.40 -6.27
N ILE A 109 13.04 -18.41 -6.92
CA ILE A 109 14.46 -18.78 -6.73
C ILE A 109 15.38 -17.63 -7.16
N ARG A 110 15.12 -16.97 -8.30
CA ARG A 110 15.90 -15.80 -8.75
C ARG A 110 15.76 -14.60 -7.82
N ASN A 111 14.58 -14.33 -7.25
CA ASN A 111 14.38 -13.23 -6.32
C ASN A 111 15.11 -13.48 -4.98
N VAL A 112 15.10 -14.73 -4.49
CA VAL A 112 15.78 -15.12 -3.24
C VAL A 112 17.31 -15.14 -3.41
N THR A 113 17.84 -15.52 -4.59
CA THR A 113 19.28 -15.41 -4.87
C THR A 113 19.74 -13.96 -5.01
N TYR A 114 18.98 -13.11 -5.71
CA TYR A 114 19.28 -11.67 -5.79
C TYR A 114 19.33 -11.03 -4.40
N LEU A 115 18.39 -11.37 -3.52
CA LEU A 115 18.33 -10.82 -2.17
C LEU A 115 19.52 -11.29 -1.29
N ARG A 116 20.01 -12.52 -1.49
CA ARG A 116 21.19 -13.04 -0.77
C ARG A 116 22.53 -12.50 -1.30
N LEU A 117 22.64 -12.19 -2.59
CA LEU A 117 23.84 -11.58 -3.18
C LEU A 117 23.98 -10.09 -2.84
N THR A 118 22.88 -9.40 -2.53
CA THR A 118 22.90 -7.98 -2.11
C THR A 118 23.10 -7.75 -0.61
N THR A 119 23.11 -8.81 0.21
CA THR A 119 23.37 -8.75 1.65
C THR A 119 24.80 -9.17 2.03
N CYS A 120 25.67 -9.40 1.05
CA CYS A 120 27.11 -9.53 1.26
C CYS A 120 27.85 -8.44 0.47
N PHE A 121 27.73 -7.20 0.93
CA PHE A 121 28.77 -6.19 0.83
C PHE A 121 28.65 -5.22 2.02
#